data_AF-A0A5J4PHK5-F1
#
_entry.id   AF-A0A5J4PHK5-F1
#
_cell.length_a   1.000
_cell.length_b   1.000
_cell.length_c   1.000
_cell.angle_alpha   90.00
_cell.angle_beta   90.00
_cell.angle_gamma   90.00
#
_symmetry.space_group_name_H-M   'P 1'
#
loop_
_entity.id
_entity.type
_entity.pdbx_description
1 polymer ?
#
loop_
_entity_poly.entity_id
_entity_poly.type
_entity_poly.pdbx_seq_one_letter_code
_entity_poly.pdbx_strand_id
1 'polypeptide(L)'
;MKKFIFKISLPVGLFLSISISILWFLPYNNPDNYYLAYNKKCDLLRQGTSNLRIIFVGGSNLAFGIDSKMITDSLHIDVINYGLSAGIGLKYMIDDVCIYAKKMILLFLLLNIGIFGGN
;
A
#
# COMPACT_ATOMS: atom_id res chain seq x y z
N MET A 1 29.52 31.31 28.60
CA MET A 1 28.83 30.93 27.34
C MET A 1 29.33 29.61 26.75
N LYS A 2 30.65 29.40 26.55
CA LYS A 2 31.20 28.13 25.98
C LYS A 2 30.81 26.85 26.75
N LYS A 3 30.83 26.89 28.09
CA LYS A 3 30.42 25.76 28.95
C LYS A 3 28.92 25.42 28.88
N PHE A 4 28.08 26.39 28.49
CA PHE A 4 26.64 26.19 28.34
C PHE A 4 26.33 25.57 26.97
N ILE A 5 26.97 26.08 25.92
CA ILE A 5 26.87 25.53 24.55
C ILE A 5 27.35 24.06 24.53
N PHE A 6 28.45 23.75 25.23
CA PHE A 6 28.96 22.37 25.30
C PHE A 6 28.01 21.39 26.01
N LYS A 7 27.26 21.86 27.01
CA LYS A 7 26.26 21.05 27.71
C LYS A 7 25.04 20.73 26.86
N ILE A 8 24.71 21.59 25.89
CA ILE A 8 23.59 21.39 24.95
C ILE A 8 24.03 20.57 23.74
N SER A 9 25.27 20.75 23.25
CA SER A 9 25.76 20.01 22.09
C SER A 9 25.88 18.50 22.35
N LEU A 10 26.18 18.09 23.59
CA LEU A 10 26.32 16.69 23.95
C LEU A 10 25.01 15.87 23.78
N PRO A 11 23.87 16.24 24.38
CA PRO A 11 22.62 15.50 24.20
C PRO A 11 22.07 15.61 22.77
N VAL A 12 22.27 16.74 22.09
CA VAL A 12 21.86 16.90 20.68
C VAL A 12 22.67 15.96 19.78
N GLY A 13 23.99 15.89 19.97
CA GLY A 13 24.85 14.96 19.25
C GLY A 13 24.46 13.50 19.50
N LEU A 14 24.14 13.14 20.75
CA LEU A 14 23.68 11.81 21.11
C LEU A 14 22.35 11.46 20.41
N PHE A 15 21.38 12.38 20.46
CA PHE A 15 20.08 12.20 19.80
C PHE A 15 20.21 12.03 18.28
N LEU A 16 21.06 12.84 17.63
CA LEU A 16 21.34 12.72 16.21
C LEU A 16 22.03 11.39 15.89
N SER A 17 23.01 10.97 16.69
CA SER A 17 23.71 9.69 16.51
C SER A 17 22.76 8.50 16.61
N ILE A 18 21.85 8.51 17.59
CA ILE A 18 20.84 7.46 17.76
C ILE A 18 19.88 7.45 16.56
N SER A 19 19.41 8.62 16.13
CA SER A 19 18.51 8.74 14.98
C SER A 19 19.14 8.20 13.70
N ILE A 20 20.42 8.54 13.44
CA ILE A 20 21.17 8.04 12.29
C ILE A 20 21.39 6.53 12.37
N SER A 21 21.69 6.01 13.56
CA SER A 21 21.86 4.57 13.77
C SER A 21 20.57 3.82 13.46
N ILE A 22 19.42 4.30 13.95
CA ILE A 22 18.11 3.71 13.65
C ILE A 22 17.86 3.68 12.14
N LEU A 23 18.13 4.78 11.43
CA LEU A 23 17.98 4.84 9.97
C LEU A 23 18.86 3.82 9.24
N TRP A 24 20.06 3.54 9.73
CA TRP A 24 20.97 2.54 9.17
C TRP A 24 20.49 1.09 9.38
N PHE A 25 19.82 0.82 10.50
CA PHE A 25 19.32 -0.53 10.81
C PHE A 25 17.90 -0.79 10.28
N LEU A 26 17.18 0.22 9.79
CA LEU A 26 15.88 0.03 9.19
C LEU A 26 16.01 -0.71 7.85
N PRO A 27 15.30 -1.85 7.65
CA PRO A 27 15.29 -2.58 6.39
C PRO A 27 14.39 -1.84 5.38
N TYR A 28 14.80 -0.63 4.99
CA TYR A 28 14.05 0.23 4.07
C TYR A 28 13.88 -0.41 2.69
N ASN A 29 14.90 -1.15 2.24
CA ASN A 29 14.97 -1.73 0.91
C ASN A 29 14.52 -3.21 0.86
N ASN A 30 13.61 -3.61 1.74
CA ASN A 30 13.05 -4.95 1.70
C ASN A 30 12.05 -5.06 0.53
N PRO A 31 12.23 -5.98 -0.43
CA PRO A 31 11.31 -6.18 -1.56
C PRO A 31 9.90 -6.61 -1.14
N ASP A 32 9.73 -7.04 0.11
CA ASP A 32 8.44 -7.37 0.73
C ASP A 32 7.87 -6.23 1.56
N ASN A 33 8.38 -5.00 1.38
CA ASN A 33 7.77 -3.81 1.95
C ASN A 33 6.32 -3.70 1.48
N TYR A 34 5.42 -3.51 2.44
CA TYR A 34 3.98 -3.38 2.21
C TYR A 34 3.63 -2.33 1.15
N TYR A 35 4.38 -1.22 1.08
CA TYR A 35 4.16 -0.20 0.05
C TYR A 35 4.64 -0.63 -1.33
N LEU A 36 5.69 -1.46 -1.44
CA LEU A 36 6.13 -2.01 -2.72
C LEU A 36 5.13 -3.02 -3.30
N ALA A 37 4.25 -3.58 -2.47
CA ALA A 37 3.16 -4.41 -2.95
C ALA A 37 2.17 -3.65 -3.85
N TYR A 38 2.15 -2.31 -3.80
CA TYR A 38 1.42 -1.48 -4.78
C TYR A 38 1.89 -1.76 -6.21
N ASN A 39 3.19 -1.70 -6.48
CA ASN A 39 3.75 -1.94 -7.81
C ASN A 39 3.43 -3.35 -8.32
N LYS A 40 3.59 -4.36 -7.44
CA LYS A 40 3.23 -5.75 -7.75
C LYS A 40 1.75 -5.87 -8.13
N LYS A 41 0.86 -5.16 -7.43
CA LYS A 41 -0.58 -5.13 -7.74
C LYS A 41 -0.87 -4.41 -9.06
N CYS A 42 -0.18 -3.30 -9.37
CA CYS A 42 -0.30 -2.65 -10.68
C CYS A 42 0.11 -3.59 -11.82
N ASP A 43 1.17 -4.37 -11.61
CA ASP A 43 1.62 -5.34 -12.61
C ASP A 43 0.58 -6.46 -12.83
N LEU A 44 -0.13 -6.91 -11.80
CA LEU A 44 -1.26 -7.83 -11.94
C LEU A 44 -2.40 -7.22 -12.78
N LEU A 45 -2.69 -5.93 -12.63
CA LEU A 45 -3.69 -5.25 -13.47
C LEU A 45 -3.28 -5.24 -14.95
N ARG A 46 -1.98 -5.01 -15.22
CA ARG A 46 -1.39 -4.92 -16.56
C ARG A 46 -1.27 -6.28 -17.27
N GLN A 47 -0.89 -7.32 -16.53
CA GLN A 47 -0.60 -8.64 -17.09
C GLN A 47 -1.86 -9.49 -17.32
N GLY A 48 -2.99 -9.15 -16.69
CA GLY A 48 -4.21 -9.93 -16.83
C GLY A 48 -4.68 -10.04 -18.28
N THR A 49 -4.73 -11.26 -18.80
CA THR A 49 -5.12 -11.60 -20.18
C THR A 49 -6.59 -11.95 -20.33
N SER A 50 -7.34 -12.10 -19.23
CA SER A 50 -8.75 -12.51 -19.23
C SER A 50 -9.70 -11.32 -19.49
N ASN A 51 -10.72 -11.58 -20.30
CA ASN A 51 -11.76 -10.61 -20.66
C ASN A 51 -12.79 -10.36 -19.54
N LEU A 52 -12.80 -11.17 -18.47
CA LEU A 52 -13.70 -11.00 -17.33
C LEU A 52 -12.90 -11.17 -16.05
N ARG A 53 -12.84 -10.09 -15.25
CA ARG A 53 -12.08 -10.02 -14.00
C ARG A 53 -12.94 -9.41 -12.90
N ILE A 54 -12.72 -9.86 -11.67
CA ILE A 54 -13.25 -9.23 -10.46
C ILE A 54 -12.08 -8.52 -9.77
N ILE A 55 -12.22 -7.22 -9.54
CA ILE A 55 -11.18 -6.45 -8.84
C ILE A 55 -11.75 -5.86 -7.57
N PHE A 56 -11.10 -6.20 -6.46
CA PHE A 56 -11.41 -5.70 -5.13
C PHE A 56 -10.52 -4.51 -4.82
N VAL A 57 -11.11 -3.32 -4.62
CA VAL A 57 -10.38 -2.09 -4.28
C VAL A 57 -10.78 -1.60 -2.88
N GLY A 58 -9.78 -1.24 -2.05
CA GLY A 58 -10.02 -0.82 -0.67
C GLY A 58 -8.76 -0.80 0.20
N GLY A 59 -8.97 -0.74 1.52
CA GLY A 59 -7.92 -0.57 2.53
C GLY A 59 -7.19 -1.85 2.94
N SER A 60 -6.46 -1.79 4.06
CA SER A 60 -5.73 -2.93 4.63
C SER A 60 -6.67 -4.06 5.07
N ASN A 61 -7.89 -3.73 5.51
CA ASN A 61 -8.95 -4.68 5.77
C ASN A 61 -9.22 -5.63 4.59
N LEU A 62 -9.19 -5.09 3.37
CA LEU A 62 -9.37 -5.84 2.13
C LEU A 62 -8.09 -6.57 1.73
N ALA A 63 -6.94 -5.91 1.92
CA ALA A 63 -5.63 -6.50 1.65
C ALA A 63 -5.42 -7.82 2.41
N PHE A 64 -5.92 -7.92 3.64
CA PHE A 64 -5.78 -9.10 4.50
C PHE A 64 -7.05 -9.92 4.68
N GLY A 65 -8.23 -9.37 4.37
CA GLY A 65 -9.52 -9.99 4.69
C GLY A 65 -10.12 -10.85 3.58
N ILE A 66 -9.61 -10.80 2.35
CA ILE A 66 -10.12 -11.59 1.22
C ILE A 66 -9.08 -12.60 0.74
N ASP A 67 -9.51 -13.86 0.67
CA ASP A 67 -8.81 -14.91 -0.07
C ASP A 67 -9.22 -14.88 -1.56
N SER A 68 -8.47 -14.12 -2.37
CA SER A 68 -8.71 -14.04 -3.81
C SER A 68 -8.50 -15.38 -4.52
N LYS A 69 -7.63 -16.25 -4.00
CA LYS A 69 -7.35 -17.54 -4.62
C LYS A 69 -8.55 -18.48 -4.48
N MET A 70 -9.13 -18.56 -3.29
CA MET A 70 -10.34 -19.36 -3.06
C MET A 70 -11.49 -18.91 -3.97
N ILE A 71 -11.68 -17.60 -4.14
CA ILE A 71 -12.74 -17.06 -5.01
C ILE A 71 -12.45 -17.39 -6.48
N THR A 72 -11.20 -17.22 -6.94
CA THR A 72 -10.80 -17.61 -8.30
C THR A 72 -11.01 -19.09 -8.56
N ASP A 73 -10.59 -19.96 -7.63
CA ASP A 73 -10.75 -21.41 -7.75
C ASP A 73 -12.24 -21.82 -7.78
N SER A 74 -13.10 -21.09 -7.06
CA SER A 74 -14.54 -21.38 -6.98
C SER A 74 -15.30 -20.89 -8.21
N LEU A 75 -15.03 -19.66 -8.66
CA LEU A 75 -15.78 -19.01 -9.74
C LEU A 75 -15.15 -19.23 -11.12
N HIS A 76 -13.91 -19.73 -11.17
CA HIS A 76 -13.11 -19.83 -12.40
C HIS A 76 -12.98 -18.47 -13.13
N ILE A 77 -12.93 -17.39 -12.35
CA ILE A 77 -12.77 -16.00 -12.81
C ILE A 77 -11.52 -15.43 -12.15
N ASP A 78 -10.75 -14.64 -12.90
CA ASP A 78 -9.59 -13.94 -12.36
C ASP A 78 -10.02 -12.90 -11.32
N VAL A 79 -9.58 -13.09 -10.08
CA VAL A 79 -9.86 -12.20 -8.96
C VAL A 79 -8.58 -11.51 -8.53
N ILE A 80 -8.58 -10.18 -8.57
CA ILE A 80 -7.45 -9.35 -8.16
C ILE A 80 -7.80 -8.64 -6.86
N ASN A 81 -7.05 -8.96 -5.80
CA ASN A 81 -7.07 -8.17 -4.57
C ASN A 81 -6.16 -6.94 -4.74
N TYR A 82 -6.76 -5.80 -5.05
CA TYR A 82 -6.08 -4.50 -5.15
C TYR A 82 -6.13 -3.72 -3.82
N GLY A 83 -6.51 -4.35 -2.70
CA GLY A 83 -6.50 -3.72 -1.38
C GLY A 83 -5.08 -3.39 -0.90
N LEU A 84 -4.88 -2.21 -0.30
CA LEU A 84 -3.59 -1.77 0.27
C LEU A 84 -3.78 -0.73 1.39
N SER A 85 -2.70 -0.09 1.86
CA SER A 85 -2.77 0.98 2.86
C SER A 85 -3.69 2.10 2.41
N ALA A 86 -4.63 2.51 3.28
CA ALA A 86 -5.50 3.65 3.02
C ALA A 86 -4.72 4.97 2.77
N GLY A 87 -3.45 5.04 3.19
CA GLY A 87 -2.56 6.17 2.95
C GLY A 87 -2.17 6.40 1.49
N ILE A 88 -2.39 5.44 0.57
CA ILE A 88 -2.22 5.68 -0.88
C ILE A 88 -3.34 6.57 -1.43
N GLY A 89 -4.51 6.54 -0.82
CA GLY A 89 -5.68 7.27 -1.29
C GLY A 89 -6.51 6.46 -2.28
N LEU A 90 -7.79 6.29 -1.93
CA LEU A 90 -8.73 5.48 -2.69
C LEU A 90 -8.95 5.98 -4.12
N LYS A 91 -8.88 7.30 -4.33
CA LYS A 91 -9.00 7.93 -5.65
C LYS A 91 -7.96 7.38 -6.63
N TYR A 92 -6.68 7.36 -6.23
CA TYR A 92 -5.60 6.87 -7.09
C TYR A 92 -5.77 5.39 -7.42
N MET A 93 -6.19 4.59 -6.43
CA MET A 93 -6.45 3.17 -6.63
C MET A 93 -7.59 2.92 -7.62
N ILE A 94 -8.65 3.74 -7.56
CA ILE A 94 -9.74 3.71 -8.55
C ILE A 94 -9.23 4.12 -9.93
N ASP A 95 -8.50 5.24 -10.01
CA ASP A 95 -7.98 5.76 -11.27
C ASP A 95 -7.11 4.71 -11.98
N ASP A 96 -6.23 4.03 -11.25
CA ASP A 96 -5.42 2.91 -11.76
C ASP A 96 -6.28 1.81 -12.37
N VAL A 97 -7.30 1.36 -11.63
CA VAL A 97 -8.15 0.23 -12.01
C VAL A 97 -9.04 0.61 -13.20
N CYS A 98 -9.53 1.84 -13.24
CA CYS A 98 -10.34 2.38 -14.34
C CYS A 98 -9.59 2.38 -15.69
N ILE A 99 -8.27 2.62 -15.70
CA ILE A 99 -7.44 2.54 -16.91
C ILE A 99 -7.54 1.15 -17.57
N TYR A 100 -7.71 0.09 -16.76
CA TYR A 100 -7.72 -1.30 -17.24
C TYR A 100 -9.13 -1.93 -17.32
N ALA A 101 -10.19 -1.13 -17.17
CA ALA A 101 -11.58 -1.58 -17.00
C ALA A 101 -12.34 -1.98 -18.30
N LYS A 102 -11.66 -2.42 -19.36
CA LYS A 102 -12.30 -2.68 -20.67
C LYS A 102 -13.49 -3.68 -20.62
N LYS A 103 -13.42 -4.70 -19.78
CA LYS A 103 -14.54 -5.59 -19.38
C LYS A 103 -14.20 -6.18 -18.01
N MET A 104 -14.83 -5.66 -16.96
CA MET A 104 -14.48 -6.00 -15.58
C MET A 104 -15.66 -5.73 -14.66
N ILE A 105 -15.83 -6.59 -13.67
CA ILE A 105 -16.74 -6.34 -12.55
C ILE A 105 -15.89 -5.72 -11.44
N LEU A 106 -16.02 -4.40 -11.26
CA LEU A 106 -15.37 -3.69 -10.17
C LEU A 106 -16.21 -3.87 -8.90
N LEU A 107 -15.68 -4.58 -7.90
CA LEU A 107 -16.35 -4.75 -6.62
C LEU A 107 -15.69 -3.88 -5.56
N PHE A 108 -16.46 -2.94 -5.04
CA PHE A 108 -16.00 -1.98 -4.07
C PHE A 108 -16.38 -2.45 -2.67
N LEU A 109 -15.40 -2.90 -1.87
CA LEU A 109 -15.63 -3.25 -0.47
C LEU A 109 -15.17 -2.08 0.41
N LEU A 110 -16.09 -1.14 0.66
CA LEU A 110 -15.92 -0.11 1.68
C LEU A 110 -16.19 -0.71 3.06
N LEU A 111 -15.14 -1.14 3.74
CA LEU A 111 -15.19 -1.52 5.16
C LEU A 111 -14.20 -0.70 5.99
N ASN A 112 -14.17 0.62 5.79
CA ASN A 112 -14.06 1.59 6.89
C ASN A 112 -14.34 3.01 6.40
N ILE A 113 -15.05 3.76 7.24
CA ILE A 113 -15.55 5.11 7.00
C ILE A 113 -14.41 6.09 7.32
N GLY A 114 -14.15 7.03 6.42
CA GLY A 114 -13.10 8.05 6.52
C GLY A 114 -11.85 7.59 5.74
N ILE A 115 -11.39 8.26 4.69
CA ILE A 115 -11.41 9.69 4.40
C ILE A 115 -11.48 9.81 2.86
N PHE A 116 -12.61 10.28 2.34
CA PHE A 116 -12.65 10.93 1.02
C PHE A 116 -11.95 12.30 1.18
N GLY A 117 -10.63 12.28 1.33
CA GLY A 117 -9.81 13.48 1.45
C GLY A 117 -8.87 13.53 0.28
N GLY A 118 -9.42 13.89 -0.89
CA GLY A 118 -8.61 14.46 -1.95
C GLY A 118 -8.46 15.95 -1.63
N ASN A 119 -7.21 16.39 -1.45
CA ASN A 119 -6.86 17.79 -1.70
C ASN A 119 -6.87 18.04 -3.20
#